data_AF-A0A427BW82-F1
#
_entry.id   AF-A0A427BW82-F1
#
_cell.length_a   1.000
_cell.length_b   1.000
_cell.length_c   1.000
_cell.angle_alpha   90.00
_cell.angle_beta   90.00
_cell.angle_gamma   90.00
#
_symmetry.space_group_name_H-M   'P 1'
#
loop_
_entity.id
_entity.type
_entity.pdbx_description
1 polymer ?
#
loop_
_entity_poly.entity_id
_entity_poly.type
_entity_poly.pdbx_seq_one_letter_code
_entity_poly.pdbx_strand_id
1 'polypeptide(L)'
;MGDPTDGSSSTAPPSGIPITAEELRATPQWATTEAKAEDKNWDSLDHVRKENDTQWLRLYGKLLLVVTLVFTLVFLGSLLVWAWHYLAPRCWQWLEPGQLGKIQSVLFSGGMGAVVSNIIRTQISKA
;
A
#
# COMPACT_ATOMS: atom_id res chain seq x y z
N MET A 1 51.21 23.23 -52.49
CA MET A 1 50.24 22.92 -53.56
C MET A 1 49.27 21.90 -52.98
N GLY A 2 48.03 22.30 -52.67
CA GLY A 2 46.89 21.40 -52.45
C GLY A 2 46.78 20.67 -51.11
N ASP A 3 45.97 21.24 -50.21
CA ASP A 3 45.11 20.55 -49.23
C ASP A 3 43.88 19.93 -49.98
N PRO A 4 42.81 19.40 -49.34
CA PRO A 4 42.58 18.36 -48.32
C PRO A 4 41.71 17.22 -48.91
N THR A 5 41.32 16.19 -48.13
CA THR A 5 39.90 15.77 -47.91
C THR A 5 39.78 14.40 -47.25
N ASP A 6 39.40 14.46 -45.96
CA ASP A 6 38.39 13.64 -45.27
C ASP A 6 37.73 12.48 -46.04
N GLY A 7 38.12 11.27 -45.67
CA GLY A 7 37.33 10.06 -45.87
C GLY A 7 36.49 9.78 -44.62
N SER A 8 35.43 10.56 -44.42
CA SER A 8 34.35 10.26 -43.47
C SER A 8 33.80 8.86 -43.76
N SER A 9 34.18 7.86 -42.97
CA SER A 9 33.52 6.56 -42.95
C SER A 9 32.16 6.74 -42.27
N SER A 10 31.20 7.21 -43.07
CA SER A 10 29.79 7.29 -42.74
C SER A 10 29.28 5.90 -42.36
N THR A 11 29.09 5.67 -41.06
CA THR A 11 28.35 4.54 -40.52
C THR A 11 26.91 4.67 -41.01
N ALA A 12 26.60 4.03 -42.14
CA ALA A 12 25.22 3.90 -42.60
C ALA A 12 24.38 3.25 -41.49
N PRO A 13 23.19 3.78 -41.15
CA PRO A 13 22.32 3.13 -40.18
C PRO A 13 21.95 1.74 -40.72
N PRO A 14 21.87 0.70 -39.86
CA PRO A 14 21.52 -0.64 -40.29
C PRO A 14 20.20 -0.59 -41.06
N SER A 15 20.26 -1.07 -42.30
CA SER A 15 19.13 -1.24 -43.19
C SER A 15 17.99 -1.89 -42.42
N GLY A 16 16.84 -1.21 -42.38
CA GLY A 16 15.65 -1.68 -41.70
C GLY A 16 15.31 -3.11 -42.08
N ILE A 17 14.75 -3.84 -41.12
CA ILE A 17 14.24 -5.20 -41.28
C ILE A 17 13.44 -5.24 -42.60
N PRO A 18 13.72 -6.17 -43.54
CA PRO A 18 13.01 -6.25 -44.80
C PRO A 18 11.60 -6.80 -44.56
N ILE A 19 10.71 -5.97 -44.01
CA ILE A 19 9.31 -6.33 -43.80
C ILE A 19 8.56 -5.92 -45.06
N THR A 20 8.03 -6.92 -45.76
CA THR A 20 7.27 -6.71 -46.98
C THR A 20 5.97 -5.97 -46.62
N ALA A 21 5.49 -5.05 -47.47
CA ALA A 21 4.23 -4.32 -47.20
C ALA A 21 3.01 -5.25 -47.04
N GLU A 22 3.10 -6.47 -47.59
CA GLU A 22 2.16 -7.57 -47.39
C GLU A 22 2.25 -8.20 -45.99
N GLU A 23 3.45 -8.41 -45.46
CA GLU A 23 3.67 -8.89 -44.08
C GLU A 23 3.15 -7.90 -43.04
N LEU A 24 3.26 -6.60 -43.31
CA LEU A 24 2.73 -5.56 -42.42
C LEU A 24 1.19 -5.54 -42.35
N ARG A 25 0.52 -6.05 -43.39
CA ARG A 25 -0.94 -6.16 -43.48
C ARG A 25 -1.48 -7.52 -43.05
N ALA A 26 -0.64 -8.54 -43.06
CA ALA A 26 -0.97 -9.86 -42.56
C ALA A 26 -1.08 -9.82 -41.03
N THR A 27 -2.11 -10.45 -40.48
CA THR A 27 -2.17 -10.66 -39.03
C THR A 27 -1.05 -11.61 -38.65
N PRO A 28 -0.16 -11.23 -37.71
CA PRO A 28 0.96 -12.07 -37.36
C PRO A 28 0.47 -13.36 -36.70
N GLN A 29 1.16 -14.48 -36.94
CA GLN A 29 0.72 -15.81 -36.48
C GLN A 29 0.51 -15.90 -34.97
N TRP A 30 1.30 -15.17 -34.17
CA TRP A 30 1.13 -15.09 -32.71
C TRP A 30 -0.19 -14.46 -32.28
N ALA A 31 -0.85 -13.67 -33.14
CA ALA A 31 -2.09 -12.95 -32.80
C ALA A 31 -3.38 -13.72 -33.13
N THR A 32 -3.31 -14.88 -33.81
CA THR A 32 -4.51 -15.50 -34.41
C THR A 32 -5.01 -16.75 -33.70
N THR A 33 -4.15 -17.54 -33.06
CA THR A 33 -4.54 -18.84 -32.48
C THR A 33 -4.51 -18.90 -30.95
N GLU A 34 -3.53 -18.26 -30.29
CA GLU A 34 -3.40 -18.37 -28.83
C GLU A 34 -4.30 -17.38 -28.09
N ALA A 35 -4.44 -16.15 -28.59
CA ALA A 35 -5.27 -15.12 -27.97
C ALA A 35 -6.76 -15.51 -27.86
N LYS A 36 -7.33 -16.20 -28.86
CA LYS A 36 -8.71 -16.69 -28.82
C LYS A 36 -8.91 -17.92 -27.93
N ALA A 37 -7.84 -18.68 -27.68
CA ALA A 37 -7.87 -19.79 -26.74
C ALA A 37 -7.77 -19.28 -25.29
N GLU A 38 -7.04 -18.19 -25.08
CA GLU A 38 -6.92 -17.46 -23.81
C GLU A 38 -8.25 -16.83 -23.38
N ASP A 39 -9.08 -16.40 -24.34
CA ASP A 39 -10.41 -15.83 -24.06
C ASP A 39 -11.33 -16.72 -23.22
N LYS A 40 -11.20 -18.04 -23.36
CA LYS A 40 -11.97 -19.01 -22.53
C LYS A 40 -11.41 -19.17 -21.12
N ASN A 41 -10.14 -18.81 -20.93
CA ASN A 41 -9.44 -18.92 -19.64
C ASN A 41 -9.59 -17.66 -18.79
N TRP A 42 -9.92 -16.50 -19.37
CA TRP A 42 -10.14 -15.25 -18.62
C TRP A 42 -11.27 -15.37 -17.58
N ASP A 43 -12.39 -16.01 -17.91
CA ASP A 43 -13.48 -16.27 -16.96
C ASP A 43 -13.02 -17.13 -15.77
N SER A 44 -12.10 -18.06 -16.02
CA SER A 44 -11.51 -18.88 -14.97
C SER A 44 -10.52 -18.07 -14.09
N LEU A 45 -9.81 -17.11 -14.66
CA LEU A 45 -8.89 -16.27 -13.90
C LEU A 45 -9.66 -15.24 -13.04
N ASP A 46 -10.82 -14.80 -13.52
CA ASP A 46 -11.67 -13.84 -12.80
C ASP A 46 -12.30 -14.43 -11.52
N HIS A 47 -12.66 -15.71 -11.51
CA HIS A 47 -13.15 -16.33 -10.26
C HIS A 47 -12.01 -16.48 -9.24
N VAL A 48 -10.82 -16.91 -9.68
CA VAL A 48 -9.65 -17.03 -8.80
C VAL A 48 -9.26 -15.67 -8.22
N ARG A 49 -9.29 -14.60 -9.05
CA ARG A 49 -9.06 -13.23 -8.59
C ARG A 49 -10.08 -12.82 -7.53
N LYS A 50 -11.37 -12.98 -7.79
CA LYS A 50 -12.44 -12.59 -6.84
C LYS A 50 -12.33 -13.35 -5.52
N GLU A 51 -12.02 -14.63 -5.57
CA GLU A 51 -11.82 -15.45 -4.36
C GLU A 51 -10.59 -14.98 -3.59
N ASN A 52 -9.47 -14.71 -4.27
CA ASN A 52 -8.26 -14.19 -3.65
C ASN A 52 -8.51 -12.83 -2.99
N ASP A 53 -9.12 -11.90 -3.71
CA ASP A 53 -9.47 -10.57 -3.20
C ASP A 53 -10.37 -10.69 -1.96
N THR A 54 -11.38 -11.56 -2.01
CA THR A 54 -12.29 -11.77 -0.88
C THR A 54 -11.55 -12.33 0.34
N GLN A 55 -10.65 -13.29 0.14
CA GLN A 55 -9.82 -13.84 1.22
C GLN A 55 -8.86 -12.79 1.77
N TRP A 56 -8.26 -11.99 0.90
CA TRP A 56 -7.34 -10.92 1.26
C TRP A 56 -8.05 -9.86 2.10
N LEU A 57 -9.24 -9.41 1.70
CA LEU A 57 -10.05 -8.46 2.47
C LEU A 57 -10.45 -9.03 3.84
N ARG A 58 -10.80 -10.32 3.93
CA ARG A 58 -11.13 -10.96 5.21
C ARG A 58 -9.92 -11.02 6.13
N LEU A 59 -8.75 -11.42 5.61
CA LEU A 59 -7.52 -11.47 6.38
C LEU A 59 -7.09 -10.08 6.84
N TYR A 60 -7.13 -9.10 5.94
CA TYR A 60 -6.82 -7.72 6.24
C TYR A 60 -7.77 -7.15 7.32
N GLY A 61 -9.08 -7.37 7.17
CA GLY A 61 -10.07 -6.95 8.15
C GLY A 61 -9.86 -7.60 9.52
N LYS A 62 -9.55 -8.90 9.55
CA LYS A 62 -9.28 -9.63 10.80
C LYS A 62 -7.98 -9.16 11.45
N LEU A 63 -6.93 -8.90 10.68
CA LEU A 63 -5.68 -8.33 11.15
C LEU A 63 -5.92 -6.95 11.77
N LEU A 64 -6.64 -6.07 11.07
CA LEU A 64 -6.99 -4.75 11.58
C LEU A 64 -7.74 -4.84 12.91
N LEU A 65 -8.75 -5.70 12.99
CA LEU A 65 -9.54 -5.90 14.20
C LEU A 65 -8.67 -6.36 15.38
N VAL A 66 -7.78 -7.32 15.16
CA VAL A 66 -6.85 -7.81 16.20
C VAL A 66 -5.90 -6.71 16.65
N VAL A 67 -5.28 -5.98 15.71
CA VAL A 67 -4.36 -4.87 16.03
C VAL A 67 -5.09 -3.78 16.80
N THR A 68 -6.27 -3.37 16.36
CA THR A 68 -7.09 -2.38 17.07
C THR A 68 -7.47 -2.88 18.46
N LEU A 69 -7.89 -4.13 18.62
CA LEU A 69 -8.23 -4.70 19.92
C LEU A 69 -7.05 -4.66 20.89
N VAL A 70 -5.86 -5.09 20.45
CA VAL A 70 -4.64 -5.05 21.27
C VAL A 70 -4.31 -3.62 21.67
N PHE A 71 -4.36 -2.69 20.71
CA PHE A 71 -4.09 -1.27 20.98
C PHE A 71 -5.10 -0.68 21.98
N THR A 72 -6.38 -0.98 21.82
CA THR A 72 -7.44 -0.55 22.75
C THR A 72 -7.23 -1.11 24.14
N LEU A 73 -6.88 -2.39 24.28
CA LEU A 73 -6.60 -3.00 25.60
C LEU A 73 -5.39 -2.37 26.28
N VAL A 74 -4.30 -2.13 25.55
CA VAL A 74 -3.11 -1.44 26.08
C VAL A 74 -3.45 -0.01 26.49
N PHE A 75 -4.22 0.70 25.68
CA PHE A 75 -4.67 2.07 25.97
C PHE A 75 -5.54 2.13 27.23
N LEU A 76 -6.52 1.23 27.34
CA LEU A 76 -7.39 1.14 28.52
C LEU A 76 -6.60 0.74 29.77
N GLY A 77 -5.70 -0.25 29.66
CA GLY A 77 -4.84 -0.66 30.77
C GLY A 77 -3.96 0.49 31.25
N SER A 78 -3.37 1.25 30.33
CA SER A 78 -2.55 2.43 30.62
C SER A 78 -3.37 3.53 31.32
N LEU A 79 -4.60 3.80 30.84
CA LEU A 79 -5.54 4.71 31.50
C LEU A 79 -5.93 4.26 32.90
N LEU A 80 -6.20 2.96 33.08
CA LEU A 80 -6.57 2.40 34.38
C LEU A 80 -5.41 2.48 35.38
N VAL A 81 -4.19 2.15 34.95
CA VAL A 81 -2.99 2.29 35.79
C VAL A 81 -2.76 3.75 36.17
N TRP A 82 -2.94 4.67 35.22
CA TRP A 82 -2.84 6.11 35.47
C TRP A 82 -3.91 6.58 36.46
N ALA A 83 -5.18 6.23 36.23
CA ALA A 83 -6.30 6.58 37.11
C ALA A 83 -6.12 5.99 38.52
N TRP A 84 -5.69 4.72 38.60
CA TRP A 84 -5.40 4.05 39.87
C TRP A 84 -4.29 4.76 40.64
N HIS A 85 -3.22 5.18 39.97
CA HIS A 85 -2.12 5.88 40.62
C HIS A 85 -2.55 7.21 41.28
N TYR A 86 -3.47 7.94 40.64
CA TYR A 86 -4.02 9.18 41.21
C TYR A 86 -5.09 8.95 42.29
N LEU A 87 -5.84 7.85 42.23
CA LEU A 87 -6.85 7.51 43.25
C LEU A 87 -6.28 6.80 44.48
N ALA A 88 -5.15 6.09 44.34
CA ALA A 88 -4.59 5.29 45.42
C ALA A 88 -3.91 6.17 46.50
N PRO A 89 -3.97 5.77 47.78
CA PRO A 89 -3.24 6.44 48.85
C PRO A 89 -1.73 6.45 48.57
N ARG A 90 -1.01 7.48 49.04
CA ARG A 90 0.43 7.70 48.79
C ARG A 90 1.33 6.47 49.04
N CYS A 91 0.90 5.53 49.87
CA CYS A 91 1.60 4.28 50.17
C CYS A 91 1.65 3.27 49.01
N TRP A 92 0.79 3.41 47.98
CA TRP A 92 0.68 2.51 46.82
C TRP A 92 1.14 3.16 45.51
N GLN A 93 1.72 4.35 45.58
CA GLN A 93 2.26 5.06 44.43
C GLN A 93 3.64 4.48 44.05
N TRP A 94 3.62 3.40 43.28
CA TRP A 94 4.85 2.71 42.86
C TRP A 94 5.52 3.35 41.63
N LEU A 95 4.79 4.13 40.82
CA LEU A 95 5.32 4.79 39.63
C LEU A 95 6.00 6.13 39.96
N GLU A 96 7.21 6.32 39.45
CA GLU A 96 7.95 7.57 39.56
C GLU A 96 7.31 8.66 38.68
N PRO A 97 7.26 9.94 39.12
CA PRO A 97 6.60 11.02 38.38
C PRO A 97 7.13 11.22 36.95
N GLY A 98 8.41 10.90 36.70
CA GLY A 98 9.00 10.95 35.35
C GLY A 98 8.43 9.90 34.38
N GLN A 99 7.91 8.78 34.89
CA GLN A 99 7.26 7.74 34.08
C GLN A 99 5.79 8.08 33.80
N LEU A 100 5.10 8.70 34.76
CA LEU A 100 3.74 9.22 34.58
C LEU A 100 3.64 10.27 33.48
N GLY A 101 4.59 11.21 33.42
CA GLY A 101 4.58 12.25 32.39
C GLY A 101 4.70 11.69 30.98
N LYS A 102 5.47 10.61 30.79
CA LYS A 102 5.60 9.91 29.51
C LYS A 102 4.31 9.20 29.11
N ILE A 103 3.72 8.46 30.05
CA ILE A 103 2.44 7.76 29.83
C ILE A 103 1.34 8.78 29.48
N GLN A 104 1.25 9.87 30.23
CA GLN A 104 0.31 10.95 29.99
C GLN A 104 0.50 11.59 28.61
N SER A 105 1.73 11.94 28.24
CA SER A 105 2.01 12.55 26.92
C SER A 105 1.61 11.62 25.77
N VAL A 106 1.92 10.33 25.86
CA VAL A 106 1.56 9.32 24.85
C VAL A 106 0.05 9.08 24.80
N LEU A 107 -0.62 8.96 25.95
CA LEU A 107 -2.07 8.80 26.03
C LEU A 107 -2.82 10.01 25.45
N PHE A 108 -2.42 11.22 25.80
CA PHE A 108 -3.07 12.45 25.33
C PHE A 108 -2.81 12.70 23.85
N SER A 109 -1.57 12.51 23.36
CA SER A 109 -1.26 12.69 21.94
C SER A 109 -1.95 11.63 21.06
N GLY A 110 -1.93 10.37 21.48
CA GLY A 110 -2.62 9.27 20.77
C GLY A 110 -4.14 9.44 20.78
N GLY A 111 -4.72 9.77 21.94
CA GLY A 111 -6.16 10.00 22.08
C GLY A 111 -6.67 11.21 21.29
N MET A 112 -5.97 12.35 21.35
CA MET A 112 -6.34 13.54 20.57
C MET A 112 -6.22 13.30 19.07
N GLY A 113 -5.18 12.60 18.62
CA GLY A 113 -5.01 12.24 17.20
C GLY A 113 -6.20 11.44 16.66
N ALA A 114 -6.72 10.48 17.44
CA ALA A 114 -7.89 9.71 17.06
C ALA A 114 -9.17 10.56 16.95
N VAL A 115 -9.40 11.48 17.90
CA VAL A 115 -10.56 12.38 17.89
C VAL A 115 -10.48 13.33 16.71
N VAL A 116 -9.33 13.97 16.48
CA VAL A 116 -9.13 14.90 15.36
C VAL A 116 -9.31 14.18 14.02
N SER A 117 -8.74 12.97 13.87
CA SER A 117 -8.92 12.16 12.67
C SER A 117 -10.40 11.83 12.40
N ASN A 118 -11.16 11.54 13.46
CA ASN A 118 -12.59 11.27 13.34
C ASN A 118 -13.40 12.52 12.94
N ILE A 119 -13.03 13.69 13.47
CA ILE A 119 -13.63 14.97 13.09
C ILE A 119 -13.34 15.28 11.62
N ILE A 120 -12.08 15.15 11.18
CA ILE A 120 -11.69 15.35 9.78
C ILE A 120 -12.48 14.41 8.86
N ARG A 121 -12.57 13.13 9.21
CA ARG A 121 -13.33 12.15 8.43
C ARG A 121 -14.81 12.53 8.32
N THR A 122 -15.39 13.01 9.42
CA THR A 122 -16.79 13.48 9.46
C THR A 122 -16.98 14.72 8.57
N GLN A 123 -16.04 15.65 8.56
CA GLN A 123 -16.09 16.84 7.72
C GLN A 123 -15.92 16.51 6.23
N ILE A 124 -14.99 15.62 5.88
CA ILE A 124 -14.79 15.16 4.49
C ILE A 124 -16.02 14.39 3.98
N SER A 125 -16.67 13.58 4.81
CA SER A 125 -17.88 12.85 4.39
C SER A 125 -19.11 13.74 4.15
N LYS A 126 -19.07 14.99 4.61
CA LYS A 126 -20.15 15.98 4.45
C LYS A 126 -19.91 16.97 3.31
N ALA A 127 -18.66 17.06 2.82
CA ALA A 127 -18.28 17.84 1.66
C ALA A 127 -18.52 17.05 0.38
#